data_AF-A0A936EQH5-F1
#
_entry.id   AF-A0A936EQH5-F1
#
_cell.length_a   1.000
_cell.length_b   1.000
_cell.length_c   1.000
_cell.angle_alpha   90.00
_cell.angle_beta   90.00
_cell.angle_gamma   90.00
#
_symmetry.space_group_name_H-M   'P 1'
#
loop_
_entity.id
_entity.type
_entity.pdbx_description
1 polymer ?
#
loop_
_entity_poly.entity_id
_entity_poly.type
_entity_poly.pdbx_seq_one_letter_code
_entity_poly.pdbx_strand_id
1 'polypeptide(L)'
;MNPLRFVTHPIGNLVDAVVMPFKALFVVGLCAAINAMTSPGHWWVKWVALGMGIAVLVAWARAARTLFGLALVALVGWWVWRQWGDQARARYDAWLARAAPQQHQLYEVLRRGPEAVG
;
A
#
# COMPACT_ATOMS: atom_id res chain seq x y z
N MET A 1 12.35 0.98 17.27
CA MET A 1 11.10 0.90 16.47
C MET A 1 11.46 0.35 15.09
N ASN A 2 10.87 -0.77 14.66
CA ASN A 2 11.31 -1.46 13.44
C ASN A 2 10.83 -0.75 12.16
N PRO A 3 11.74 -0.29 11.27
CA PRO A 3 11.40 0.46 10.04
C PRO A 3 10.64 -0.40 9.01
N LEU A 4 10.77 -1.73 9.09
CA LEU A 4 10.09 -2.68 8.21
C LEU A 4 8.56 -2.72 8.41
N ARG A 5 8.07 -2.30 9.57
CA ARG A 5 6.62 -2.28 9.86
C ARG A 5 5.87 -1.19 9.08
N PHE A 6 6.59 -0.18 8.60
CA PHE A 6 6.06 0.89 7.76
C PHE A 6 5.73 0.40 6.34
N VAL A 7 6.44 -0.62 5.87
CA VAL A 7 6.33 -1.16 4.50
C VAL A 7 5.27 -2.26 4.41
N THR A 8 5.04 -3.02 5.48
CA THR A 8 4.19 -4.22 5.39
C THR A 8 2.69 -3.99 5.54
N HIS A 9 2.21 -2.83 6.04
CA HIS A 9 0.77 -2.58 6.26
C HIS A 9 0.20 -1.27 5.67
N PRO A 10 0.52 -0.87 4.42
CA PRO A 10 -0.13 0.29 3.81
C PRO A 10 -1.63 0.06 3.58
N ILE A 11 -2.01 -1.17 3.20
CA ILE A 11 -3.40 -1.54 2.89
C ILE A 11 -4.29 -1.48 4.14
N GLY A 12 -3.77 -1.88 5.31
CA GLY A 12 -4.53 -1.88 6.56
C GLY A 12 -5.04 -0.50 6.94
N ASN A 13 -4.22 0.55 6.77
CA ASN A 13 -4.63 1.93 7.08
C ASN A 13 -5.74 2.43 6.15
N LEU A 14 -5.74 2.03 4.88
CA LEU A 14 -6.79 2.37 3.91
C LEU A 14 -8.09 1.63 4.19
N VAL A 15 -8.01 0.33 4.46
CA VAL A 15 -9.18 -0.49 4.83
C VAL A 15 -9.80 0.03 6.13
N ASP A 16 -8.99 0.35 7.14
CA ASP A 16 -9.48 0.93 8.38
C ASP A 16 -10.16 2.28 8.16
N ALA A 17 -9.61 3.15 7.30
CA ALA A 17 -10.25 4.44 7.00
C ALA A 17 -11.65 4.28 6.38
N VAL A 18 -11.89 3.21 5.63
CA VAL A 18 -13.20 2.90 5.04
C VAL A 18 -14.11 2.19 6.03
N VAL A 19 -13.63 1.18 6.75
CA VAL A 19 -14.45 0.30 7.60
C VAL A 19 -14.75 0.93 8.97
N MET A 20 -13.85 1.75 9.51
CA MET A 20 -13.99 2.33 10.85
C MET A 20 -15.19 3.28 10.99
N PRO A 21 -15.57 4.12 10.00
CA PRO A 21 -16.84 4.87 10.01
C PRO A 21 -18.07 3.96 10.15
N PHE A 22 -18.12 2.83 9.41
CA PHE A 22 -19.25 1.90 9.51
C PHE A 22 -19.32 1.22 10.88
N LYS A 23 -18.16 0.80 11.42
CA LYS A 23 -18.08 0.26 12.78
C LYS A 23 -18.52 1.30 13.81
N ALA A 24 -18.11 2.57 13.65
CA ALA A 24 -18.53 3.66 14.52
C ALA A 24 -20.05 3.85 14.49
N LEU A 25 -20.66 3.91 13.31
CA LEU A 25 -22.11 4.04 13.17
C LEU A 25 -22.85 2.85 13.79
N PHE A 26 -22.36 1.62 13.58
CA PHE A 26 -22.96 0.42 14.15
C PHE A 26 -22.89 0.42 15.69
N VAL A 27 -21.71 0.70 16.26
CA VAL A 27 -21.52 0.72 17.73
C VAL A 27 -22.34 1.85 18.36
N VAL A 28 -22.29 3.05 17.80
CA VAL A 28 -23.05 4.20 18.31
C VAL A 28 -24.56 3.94 18.17
N GLY A 29 -25.00 3.36 17.06
CA GLY A 29 -26.40 2.98 16.85
C GLY A 29 -26.89 1.93 17.83
N LEU A 30 -26.09 0.89 18.10
CA LEU A 30 -26.43 -0.13 19.10
C LEU A 30 -26.49 0.47 20.51
N CYS A 31 -25.51 1.31 20.88
CA CYS A 31 -25.54 2.01 22.16
C CYS A 31 -26.73 2.99 22.26
N ALA A 32 -27.15 3.60 21.15
CA ALA A 32 -28.33 4.48 21.11
C ALA A 32 -29.63 3.69 21.32
N ALA A 33 -29.75 2.52 20.68
CA ALA A 33 -30.89 1.62 20.87
C ALA A 33 -30.99 1.14 22.33
N ILE A 34 -29.86 0.74 22.93
CA ILE A 34 -29.81 0.37 24.34
C ILE A 34 -30.19 1.56 25.23
N ASN A 35 -29.64 2.75 24.98
CA ASN A 35 -29.94 3.95 25.75
C ASN A 35 -31.44 4.30 25.72
N ALA A 36 -32.08 4.14 24.55
CA ALA A 36 -33.52 4.36 24.39
C ALA A 36 -34.36 3.38 25.24
N MET A 37 -33.90 2.14 25.40
CA MET A 37 -34.61 1.11 26.19
C MET A 37 -34.32 1.22 27.70
N THR A 38 -33.09 1.55 28.10
CA THR A 38 -32.66 1.43 29.51
C THR A 38 -32.69 2.76 30.26
N SER A 39 -32.45 3.90 29.59
CA SER A 39 -32.26 5.18 30.28
C SER A 39 -32.61 6.37 29.36
N PRO A 40 -33.89 6.54 28.97
CA PRO A 40 -34.31 7.57 28.02
C PRO A 40 -34.04 9.00 28.50
N GLY A 41 -33.97 9.23 29.81
CA GLY A 41 -33.67 10.54 30.40
C GLY A 41 -32.18 10.94 30.42
N HIS A 42 -31.26 10.01 30.15
CA HIS A 42 -29.82 10.28 30.17
C HIS A 42 -29.19 9.93 28.83
N TRP A 43 -28.66 10.95 28.14
CA TRP A 43 -27.97 10.76 26.87
C TRP A 43 -26.51 10.39 27.06
N TRP A 44 -26.22 9.24 27.67
CA TRP A 44 -24.83 8.79 27.80
C TRP A 44 -24.21 8.43 26.43
N VAL A 45 -25.03 8.08 25.45
CA VAL A 45 -24.58 7.75 24.08
C VAL A 45 -23.77 8.86 23.40
N LYS A 46 -23.92 10.12 23.81
CA LYS A 46 -23.14 11.24 23.27
C LYS A 46 -21.64 11.07 23.48
N TRP A 47 -21.24 10.46 24.60
CA TRP A 47 -19.84 10.23 24.93
C TRP A 47 -19.24 9.11 24.08
N VAL A 48 -20.03 8.06 23.82
CA VAL A 48 -19.65 6.97 22.90
C VAL A 48 -19.51 7.50 21.48
N ALA A 49 -20.47 8.32 21.03
CA ALA A 49 -20.41 8.98 19.72
C ALA A 49 -19.17 9.86 19.57
N LEU A 50 -18.82 10.62 20.61
CA LEU A 50 -17.62 11.46 20.60
C LEU A 50 -16.33 10.63 20.56
N GLY A 51 -16.24 9.56 21.36
CA GLY A 51 -15.09 8.65 21.37
C GLY A 51 -14.89 7.95 20.02
N MET A 52 -15.96 7.42 19.43
CA MET A 52 -15.89 6.79 18.10
C MET A 52 -15.65 7.79 16.98
N GLY A 53 -16.19 9.01 17.08
CA GLY A 53 -15.91 10.09 16.14
C GLY A 53 -14.41 10.41 16.07
N ILE A 54 -13.74 10.54 17.22
CA ILE A 54 -12.29 10.77 17.28
C ILE A 54 -11.53 9.59 16.65
N ALA A 55 -11.93 8.35 16.94
CA ALA A 55 -11.28 7.16 16.37
C ALA A 55 -11.31 7.19 14.82
N VAL A 56 -12.45 7.57 14.23
CA VAL A 56 -12.60 7.72 12.77
C VAL A 56 -11.67 8.80 12.22
N LEU A 57 -11.63 9.98 12.85
CA LEU A 57 -10.73 11.06 12.43
C LEU A 57 -9.27 10.64 12.48
N VAL A 58 -8.86 9.92 13.52
CA VAL A 58 -7.48 9.41 13.67
C VAL A 58 -7.15 8.37 12.59
N ALA A 59 -8.07 7.48 12.23
CA ALA A 59 -7.85 6.55 11.13
C ALA A 59 -7.68 7.27 9.78
N TRP A 60 -8.49 8.30 9.53
CA TRP A 60 -8.34 9.13 8.33
C TRP A 60 -7.01 9.88 8.30
N ALA A 61 -6.59 10.47 9.42
CA ALA A 61 -5.28 11.13 9.52
C ALA A 61 -4.13 10.14 9.25
N ARG A 62 -4.23 8.91 9.77
CA ARG A 62 -3.24 7.85 9.53
C ARG A 62 -3.20 7.41 8.06
N ALA A 63 -4.36 7.24 7.43
CA ALA A 63 -4.46 6.93 6.01
C ALA A 63 -3.88 8.05 5.14
N ALA A 64 -4.23 9.31 5.43
CA ALA A 64 -3.71 10.49 4.73
C ALA A 64 -2.19 10.58 4.83
N ARG A 65 -1.61 10.37 6.02
CA ARG A 65 -0.14 10.33 6.21
C ARG A 65 0.53 9.26 5.34
N THR A 66 -0.10 8.08 5.25
CA THR A 66 0.43 6.95 4.47
C THR A 66 0.37 7.26 2.97
N LEU A 67 -0.78 7.77 2.51
CA LEU A 67 -0.98 8.21 1.13
C LEU A 67 -0.02 9.32 0.73
N PHE A 68 0.19 10.31 1.59
CA PHE A 68 1.11 11.41 1.34
C PHE A 68 2.56 10.92 1.23
N GLY A 69 2.98 10.00 2.11
CA GLY A 69 4.30 9.37 2.02
C GLY A 69 4.49 8.60 0.72
N LEU A 70 3.50 7.80 0.31
CA LEU A 70 3.50 7.08 -0.96
C LEU A 70 3.54 8.03 -2.17
N ALA A 71 2.74 9.09 -2.15
CA ALA A 71 2.71 10.11 -3.20
C ALA A 71 4.06 10.81 -3.34
N LEU A 72 4.71 11.15 -2.22
CA LEU A 72 6.04 11.76 -2.22
C LEU A 72 7.08 10.81 -2.84
N VAL A 73 7.08 9.54 -2.44
CA VAL A 73 7.98 8.53 -3.01
C VAL A 73 7.73 8.34 -4.51
N ALA A 74 6.46 8.30 -4.93
CA ALA A 74 6.10 8.19 -6.34
C ALA A 74 6.54 9.42 -7.15
N LEU A 75 6.35 10.63 -6.61
CA LEU A 75 6.79 11.89 -7.25
C LEU A 75 8.30 11.94 -7.40
N VAL A 76 9.05 11.60 -6.34
CA VAL A 76 10.51 11.58 -6.37
C VAL A 76 11.00 10.50 -7.35
N GLY A 77 10.42 9.30 -7.31
CA GLY A 77 10.75 8.22 -8.25
C GLY A 77 10.48 8.62 -9.71
N TRP A 78 9.33 9.25 -9.99
CA TRP A 78 9.00 9.78 -11.30
C TRP A 78 9.97 10.88 -11.75
N TRP A 79 10.33 11.80 -10.85
CA TRP A 79 11.28 12.88 -11.16
C TRP A 79 12.69 12.34 -11.45
N VAL A 80 13.19 11.41 -10.63
CA VAL A 80 14.47 10.75 -10.85
C VAL A 80 14.46 9.96 -12.16
N TRP A 81 13.39 9.20 -12.43
CA TRP A 81 13.25 8.48 -13.68
C TRP A 81 13.17 9.41 -14.90
N ARG A 82 12.49 10.55 -14.78
CA ARG A 82 12.45 11.57 -15.84
C ARG A 82 13.83 12.19 -16.11
N GLN A 83 14.65 12.38 -15.08
CA GLN A 83 15.99 12.96 -15.24
C GLN A 83 17.01 11.97 -15.79
N TRP A 84 17.01 10.72 -15.28
CA TRP A 84 18.09 9.75 -15.55
C TRP A 84 17.63 8.49 -16.29
N GLY A 85 16.35 8.40 -16.64
CA GLY A 85 15.77 7.23 -17.31
C GLY A 85 16.38 6.95 -18.67
N ASP A 86 16.74 8.00 -19.43
CA ASP A 86 17.35 7.83 -20.75
C ASP A 86 18.79 7.30 -20.67
N GLN A 87 19.56 7.75 -19.67
CA GLN A 87 20.91 7.21 -19.42
C GLN A 87 20.86 5.79 -18.85
N ALA A 88 19.87 5.48 -18.03
CA ALA A 88 19.65 4.14 -17.49
C ALA A 88 19.23 3.15 -18.60
N ARG A 89 18.32 3.57 -19.49
CA ARG A 89 17.95 2.80 -20.69
C ARG A 89 19.15 2.57 -21.59
N ALA A 90 19.93 3.61 -21.91
CA ALA A 90 21.12 3.47 -22.74
C ALA A 90 22.15 2.50 -22.14
N ARG A 91 22.36 2.52 -20.82
CA ARG A 91 23.26 1.55 -20.14
C ARG A 91 22.70 0.13 -20.13
N TYR A 92 21.39 -0.02 -19.97
CA TYR A 92 20.70 -1.30 -20.02
C TYR A 92 20.75 -1.89 -21.43
N ASP A 93 20.48 -1.10 -22.45
CA ASP A 93 20.56 -1.49 -23.87
C ASP A 93 22.00 -1.87 -24.24
N ALA A 94 23.00 -1.13 -23.75
CA ALA A 94 24.41 -1.47 -23.93
C ALA A 94 24.86 -2.73 -23.18
N TRP A 95 24.20 -3.09 -22.08
CA TRP A 95 24.41 -4.38 -21.41
C TRP A 95 23.72 -5.51 -22.17
N LEU A 96 22.48 -5.31 -22.62
CA LEU A 96 21.74 -6.26 -23.46
C LEU A 96 22.46 -6.56 -24.77
N ALA A 97 23.00 -5.54 -25.45
CA ALA A 97 23.79 -5.73 -26.67
C ALA A 97 25.06 -6.57 -26.44
N ARG A 98 25.62 -6.53 -25.22
CA ARG A 98 26.76 -7.37 -24.81
C ARG A 98 26.34 -8.77 -24.35
N ALA A 99 25.13 -8.94 -23.85
CA ALA A 99 24.58 -10.22 -23.40
C ALA A 99 23.89 -11.02 -24.53
N ALA A 100 23.30 -10.35 -25.53
CA ALA A 100 22.69 -10.95 -26.71
C ALA A 100 23.59 -11.92 -27.49
N PRO A 101 24.91 -11.67 -27.72
CA PRO A 101 25.77 -12.65 -28.39
C PRO A 101 25.92 -13.98 -27.62
N GLN A 102 25.83 -13.97 -26.28
CA GLN A 102 25.85 -15.20 -25.48
C GLN A 102 24.51 -15.95 -25.51
N GLN A 103 23.40 -15.24 -25.67
CA GLN A 103 22.09 -15.85 -25.79
C GLN A 103 21.97 -16.66 -27.08
N HIS A 104 22.46 -16.15 -28.21
CA HIS A 104 22.52 -16.91 -29.48
C HIS A 104 23.36 -18.19 -29.35
N GLN A 105 24.49 -18.13 -28.65
CA GLN A 105 25.32 -19.33 -28.38
C GLN A 105 24.61 -20.33 -27.46
N LEU A 106 23.90 -19.87 -26.43
CA LEU A 106 23.09 -20.74 -25.56
C LEU A 106 21.91 -21.36 -26.30
N TYR A 107 21.23 -20.60 -27.16
CA TYR A 107 20.17 -21.13 -28.02
C TYR A 107 20.72 -22.13 -29.04
N GLU A 108 21.91 -21.91 -29.60
CA GLU A 108 22.55 -22.88 -30.48
C GLU A 108 22.98 -24.14 -29.74
N VAL A 109 23.51 -24.04 -28.52
CA VAL A 109 23.85 -25.20 -27.68
C VAL A 109 22.60 -25.99 -27.27
N LEU A 110 21.53 -25.30 -26.87
CA LEU A 110 20.25 -25.91 -26.52
C LEU A 110 19.54 -26.50 -27.76
N ARG A 111 19.67 -25.87 -28.92
CA ARG A 111 19.12 -26.34 -30.21
C ARG A 111 19.93 -27.50 -30.79
N ARG A 112 21.25 -27.53 -30.57
CA ARG A 112 22.13 -28.62 -31.02
C ARG A 112 21.90 -29.90 -30.22
N GLY A 113 21.31 -29.80 -29.02
CA GLY A 113 20.92 -30.95 -28.21
C GLY A 113 22.14 -31.79 -27.76
N PRO A 114 21.97 -32.69 -26.78
CA PRO A 114 23.06 -33.51 -26.25
C PRO A 114 23.60 -34.59 -27.21
N GLU A 115 23.17 -34.60 -28.48
CA GLU A 115 23.46 -35.65 -29.47
C GLU A 115 24.87 -35.55 -30.10
N ALA A 116 25.64 -34.49 -29.82
CA ALA A 116 26.93 -34.21 -30.47
C ALA A 116 28.18 -34.48 -29.58
N VAL A 117 28.02 -35.16 -28.45
CA VAL A 117 29.12 -35.67 -27.60
C VAL A 117 29.00 -37.18 -27.55
N GLY A 118 29.34 -37.83 -28.67
CA GLY A 118 29.42 -39.27 -28.84
C GLY A 118 30.46 -39.60 -29.90
#